data_AF-A0A6P0Z6E5-F1
#
_entry.id   AF-A0A6P0Z6E5-F1
#
_cell.length_a   1.000
_cell.length_b   1.000
_cell.length_c   1.000
_cell.angle_alpha   90.00
_cell.angle_beta   90.00
_cell.angle_gamma   90.00
#
_symmetry.space_group_name_H-M   'P 1'
#
loop_
_entity.id
_entity.type
_entity.pdbx_description
1 polymer ?
#
loop_
_entity_poly.entity_id
_entity_poly.type
_entity_poly.pdbx_seq_one_letter_code
_entity_poly.pdbx_strand_id
1 'polypeptide(L)'
;SFIQTLTPERWLGWSMDFIGAGYIGLLVKNGRCVRIWYPGRHLSFALPWLEKCELILVDGKLRNLQIISQGDFLSRDQYLVNVSLNVMYQVVDPARVVLEISDPITALTSEIKDNLGVAIGQLSVEQLLNQGRVRIRNYLLEHTDAYYALGFNIDVRVSDISFPQTRGVIRQVEGMSARQEAEYEAGLQMQIAQAGRPDIQPPVQQVNIISGNDSDLDDTLQDGSFALKQELTSAKALPTQSPMGLAPTLLLPNPERVIARLVNRLSGASIVISITPFTIGREANNNLVLEDPLCSRNHAKIIQDTDAEGNLRYQLIDVGSSNGTFVGEQLLAAHQPFRLSSEDIIRICTQEWRFQVTEP
;
A
#
# COMPACT_ATOMS: atom_id res chain seq x y z
N SER A 1 -8.18 -8.19 -22.19
CA SER A 1 -6.87 -8.40 -21.54
C SER A 1 -6.30 -7.05 -21.12
N PHE A 2 -5.60 -6.96 -19.99
CA PHE A 2 -4.95 -5.73 -19.50
C PHE A 2 -3.69 -5.38 -20.32
N ILE A 3 -2.95 -6.41 -20.72
CA ILE A 3 -1.75 -6.36 -21.57
C ILE A 3 -1.94 -7.35 -22.71
N GLN A 4 -1.56 -6.98 -23.94
CA GLN A 4 -1.53 -7.87 -25.10
C GLN A 4 -0.20 -7.74 -25.83
N THR A 5 0.53 -8.84 -26.01
CA THR A 5 1.75 -8.85 -26.81
C THR A 5 1.41 -9.30 -28.23
N LEU A 6 1.77 -8.48 -29.20
CA LEU A 6 1.66 -8.73 -30.63
C LEU A 6 3.05 -8.79 -31.23
N THR A 7 3.28 -9.77 -32.11
CA THR A 7 4.46 -9.82 -32.96
C THR A 7 4.08 -9.23 -34.32
N PRO A 8 4.53 -8.00 -34.64
CA PRO A 8 4.13 -7.34 -35.88
C PRO A 8 4.69 -8.09 -37.10
N GLU A 9 3.84 -8.36 -38.09
CA GLU A 9 4.28 -8.94 -39.36
C GLU A 9 5.16 -7.91 -40.10
N ARG A 10 6.39 -8.32 -40.47
CA ARG A 10 7.40 -7.43 -41.06
C ARG A 10 7.75 -7.88 -42.47
N TRP A 11 7.68 -6.95 -43.43
CA TRP A 11 8.18 -7.15 -44.80
C TRP A 11 9.43 -6.30 -45.00
N LEU A 12 10.57 -6.95 -45.32
CA LEU A 12 11.89 -6.30 -45.41
C LEU A 12 12.23 -5.44 -44.18
N GLY A 13 11.81 -5.89 -42.99
CA GLY A 13 12.03 -5.21 -41.72
C GLY A 13 11.02 -4.11 -41.38
N TRP A 14 10.21 -3.67 -42.33
CA TRP A 14 9.15 -2.68 -42.13
C TRP A 14 7.86 -3.33 -41.66
N SER A 15 7.16 -2.68 -40.73
CA SER A 15 5.79 -3.02 -40.33
C SER A 15 4.97 -1.76 -40.10
N MET A 16 3.69 -1.84 -40.42
CA MET A 16 2.69 -0.79 -40.22
C MET A 16 1.62 -1.30 -39.27
N ASP A 17 1.60 -0.75 -38.07
CA ASP A 17 0.72 -1.18 -36.99
C ASP A 17 -0.32 -0.10 -36.70
N PHE A 18 -1.54 -0.51 -36.38
CA PHE A 18 -2.61 0.40 -35.95
C PHE A 18 -2.94 0.17 -34.49
N ILE A 19 -2.86 1.24 -33.69
CA ILE A 19 -3.24 1.24 -32.29
C ILE A 19 -4.62 1.86 -32.16
N GLY A 20 -5.56 1.05 -31.67
CA GLY A 20 -6.94 1.48 -31.43
C GLY A 20 -7.06 2.52 -30.30
N ALA A 21 -8.18 3.23 -30.29
CA ALA A 21 -8.48 4.22 -29.26
C ALA A 21 -8.50 3.58 -27.85
N GLY A 22 -7.84 4.24 -26.91
CA GLY A 22 -7.72 3.81 -25.51
C GLY A 22 -6.63 2.78 -25.24
N TYR A 23 -5.84 2.40 -26.25
CA TYR A 23 -4.63 1.59 -26.06
C TYR A 23 -3.37 2.44 -26.26
N ILE A 24 -2.33 2.06 -25.53
CA ILE A 24 -0.98 2.59 -25.71
C ILE A 24 -0.11 1.43 -26.17
N GLY A 25 0.58 1.60 -27.30
CA GLY A 25 1.52 0.60 -27.81
C GLY A 25 2.93 0.86 -27.31
N LEU A 26 3.61 -0.18 -26.85
CA LEU A 26 5.01 -0.18 -26.50
C LEU A 26 5.77 -0.98 -27.56
N LEU A 27 6.62 -0.31 -28.31
CA LEU A 27 7.56 -0.98 -29.21
C LEU A 27 8.78 -1.40 -28.41
N VAL A 28 8.91 -2.70 -28.17
CA VAL A 28 10.02 -3.30 -27.44
C VAL A 28 10.96 -3.96 -28.42
N LYS A 29 12.24 -3.57 -28.37
CA LYS A 29 13.31 -4.22 -29.15
C LYS A 29 14.32 -4.85 -28.20
N ASN A 30 14.61 -6.14 -28.38
CA ASN A 30 15.58 -6.88 -27.57
C ASN A 30 15.35 -6.70 -26.05
N GLY A 31 14.09 -6.66 -25.61
CA GLY A 31 13.71 -6.49 -24.20
C GLY A 31 13.75 -5.06 -23.65
N ARG A 32 14.06 -4.04 -24.47
CA ARG A 32 14.03 -2.63 -24.06
C ARG A 32 12.91 -1.88 -24.80
N CYS A 33 12.19 -1.02 -24.08
CA CYS A 33 11.26 -0.09 -24.71
C CYS A 33 12.04 0.91 -25.55
N VAL A 34 11.76 0.95 -26.86
CA VAL A 34 12.39 1.91 -27.78
C VAL A 34 11.47 3.09 -28.03
N ARG A 35 10.17 2.84 -28.16
CA ARG A 35 9.16 3.89 -28.34
C ARG A 35 7.83 3.54 -27.69
N ILE A 36 7.16 4.60 -27.24
CA ILE A 36 5.76 4.60 -26.81
C ILE A 36 4.93 5.20 -27.94
N TRP A 37 3.84 4.53 -28.31
CA TRP A 37 2.95 4.89 -29.39
C TRP A 37 1.53 5.14 -28.87
N TYR A 38 1.01 6.32 -29.15
CA TYR A 38 -0.37 6.70 -28.84
C TYR A 38 -1.34 6.22 -29.93
N PRO A 39 -2.67 6.23 -29.72
CA PRO A 39 -3.65 5.79 -30.72
C PRO A 39 -3.41 6.41 -32.10
N GLY A 40 -3.37 5.56 -33.13
CA GLY A 40 -3.02 5.98 -34.49
C GLY A 40 -2.28 4.92 -35.30
N ARG A 41 -1.85 5.29 -36.51
CA ARG A 41 -1.04 4.44 -37.38
C ARG A 41 0.43 4.73 -37.16
N HIS A 42 1.23 3.69 -36.94
CA HIS A 42 2.65 3.80 -36.69
C HIS A 42 3.43 2.87 -37.61
N LEU A 43 4.53 3.39 -38.14
CA LEU A 43 5.45 2.65 -38.98
C LEU A 43 6.70 2.33 -38.16
N SER A 44 7.16 1.08 -38.19
CA SER A 44 8.42 0.69 -37.56
C SER A 44 9.31 -0.08 -38.52
N PHE A 45 10.61 0.12 -38.34
CA PHE A 45 11.66 -0.64 -39.01
C PHE A 45 12.47 -1.43 -37.98
N ALA A 46 12.77 -2.70 -38.27
CA ALA A 46 13.67 -3.53 -37.49
C ALA A 46 14.37 -4.55 -38.38
N LEU A 47 15.62 -4.86 -38.06
CA LEU A 47 16.42 -5.82 -38.81
C LEU A 47 15.97 -7.26 -38.48
N PRO A 48 15.42 -8.03 -39.43
CA PRO A 48 14.78 -9.32 -39.15
C PRO A 48 15.67 -10.36 -38.46
N TRP A 49 16.98 -10.29 -38.68
CA TRP A 49 17.95 -11.25 -38.15
C TRP A 49 18.72 -10.74 -36.91
N LEU A 50 18.63 -9.44 -36.60
CA LEU A 50 19.43 -8.80 -35.53
C LEU A 50 18.57 -8.30 -34.36
N GLU A 51 17.29 -8.02 -34.57
CA GLU A 51 16.42 -7.37 -33.59
C GLU A 51 15.12 -8.16 -33.36
N LYS A 52 14.94 -8.71 -32.16
CA LYS A 52 13.63 -9.22 -31.72
C LYS A 52 12.72 -8.03 -31.40
N CYS A 53 11.59 -7.93 -32.10
CA CYS A 53 10.64 -6.84 -31.93
C CYS A 53 9.28 -7.35 -31.49
N GLU A 54 8.77 -6.79 -30.41
CA GLU A 54 7.47 -7.08 -29.85
C GLU A 54 6.71 -5.76 -29.69
N LEU A 55 5.43 -5.77 -30.06
CA LEU A 55 4.51 -4.66 -29.85
C LEU A 55 3.58 -5.03 -28.70
N ILE A 56 3.73 -4.36 -27.57
CA ILE A 56 2.90 -4.64 -26.39
C ILE A 56 1.84 -3.55 -26.28
N LEU A 57 0.57 -3.93 -26.40
CA LEU A 57 -0.57 -3.05 -26.20
C LEU A 57 -0.97 -3.06 -24.72
N VAL A 58 -1.01 -1.88 -24.13
CA VAL A 58 -1.46 -1.64 -22.76
C VAL A 58 -2.77 -0.87 -22.79
N ASP A 59 -3.75 -1.33 -22.02
CA ASP A 59 -5.03 -0.65 -21.89
C ASP A 59 -4.88 0.60 -21.01
N GLY A 60 -5.06 1.78 -21.62
CA GLY A 60 -4.95 3.07 -20.95
C GLY A 60 -6.28 3.59 -20.39
N LYS A 61 -7.35 2.79 -20.42
CA LYS A 61 -8.67 3.18 -19.92
C LYS A 61 -8.75 3.11 -18.39
N LEU A 62 -9.71 3.83 -17.82
CA LEU A 62 -10.08 3.70 -16.41
C LEU A 62 -10.68 2.31 -16.15
N ARG A 63 -10.17 1.62 -15.12
CA ARG A 63 -10.60 0.29 -14.72
C ARG A 63 -10.96 0.27 -13.25
N ASN A 64 -11.96 -0.52 -12.89
CA ASN A 64 -12.36 -0.72 -11.50
C ASN A 64 -11.70 -1.98 -10.93
N LEU A 65 -11.12 -1.87 -9.74
CA LEU A 65 -10.58 -2.95 -8.93
C LEU A 65 -11.30 -2.92 -7.57
N GLN A 66 -12.08 -3.96 -7.30
CA GLN A 66 -12.72 -4.12 -6.00
C GLN A 66 -11.78 -4.86 -5.05
N ILE A 67 -11.52 -4.27 -3.89
CA ILE A 67 -10.71 -4.88 -2.83
C ILE A 67 -11.61 -5.04 -1.61
N ILE A 68 -11.70 -6.27 -1.13
CA ILE A 68 -12.47 -6.63 0.05
C ILE A 68 -11.49 -7.28 1.03
N SER A 69 -11.37 -6.72 2.23
CA SER A 69 -10.61 -7.32 3.32
C SER A 69 -11.52 -8.01 4.32
N GLN A 70 -11.07 -9.16 4.83
CA GLN A 70 -11.78 -9.96 5.81
C GLN A 70 -10.82 -10.32 6.95
N GLY A 71 -10.81 -9.50 8.01
CA GLY A 71 -9.97 -9.71 9.18
C GLY A 71 -8.50 -9.33 8.98
N ASP A 72 -8.17 -8.66 7.87
CA ASP A 72 -6.77 -8.29 7.54
C ASP A 72 -6.26 -7.12 8.41
N PHE A 73 -7.15 -6.32 9.00
CA PHE A 73 -6.79 -5.05 9.64
C PHE A 73 -7.26 -4.93 11.07
N LEU A 74 -6.44 -4.23 11.85
CA LEU A 74 -6.70 -3.91 13.24
C LEU A 74 -6.77 -2.38 13.41
N SER A 75 -7.82 -1.90 14.06
CA SER A 75 -7.91 -0.51 14.50
C SER A 75 -6.93 -0.20 15.63
N ARG A 76 -6.74 1.08 15.94
CA ARG A 76 -5.88 1.54 17.04
C ARG A 76 -6.25 0.89 18.38
N ASP A 77 -7.53 0.65 18.62
CA ASP A 77 -8.04 0.09 19.87
C ASP A 77 -8.12 -1.45 19.83
N GLN A 78 -7.40 -2.08 18.89
CA GLN A 78 -7.30 -3.53 18.75
C GLN A 78 -8.59 -4.27 18.35
N TYR A 79 -9.50 -3.60 17.65
CA TYR A 79 -10.65 -4.26 17.02
C TYR A 79 -10.37 -4.60 15.57
N LEU A 80 -10.80 -5.80 15.16
CA LEU A 80 -10.76 -6.24 13.76
C LEU A 80 -11.68 -5.37 12.90
N VAL A 81 -11.21 -5.03 11.70
CA VAL A 81 -11.93 -4.18 10.76
C VAL A 81 -11.94 -4.82 9.38
N ASN A 82 -13.13 -4.96 8.81
CA ASN A 82 -13.35 -5.37 7.43
C ASN A 82 -13.66 -4.14 6.60
N VAL A 83 -12.92 -3.94 5.51
CA VAL A 83 -13.12 -2.79 4.62
C VAL A 83 -13.33 -3.29 3.20
N SER A 84 -14.34 -2.73 2.56
CA SER A 84 -14.60 -2.92 1.14
C SER A 84 -14.41 -1.60 0.41
N LEU A 85 -13.59 -1.61 -0.63
CA LEU A 85 -13.25 -0.42 -1.40
C LEU A 85 -13.25 -0.71 -2.90
N ASN A 86 -13.63 0.30 -3.67
CA ASN A 86 -13.57 0.31 -5.12
C ASN A 86 -12.48 1.28 -5.53
N VAL A 87 -11.46 0.77 -6.22
CA VAL A 87 -10.34 1.55 -6.72
C VAL A 87 -10.48 1.67 -8.22
N MET A 88 -10.67 2.91 -8.67
CA MET A 88 -10.54 3.23 -10.08
C MET A 88 -9.07 3.51 -10.37
N TYR A 89 -8.46 2.77 -11.28
CA TYR A 89 -7.06 2.96 -11.65
C TYR A 89 -6.89 3.15 -13.15
N GLN A 90 -5.81 3.84 -13.51
CA GLN A 90 -5.36 4.05 -14.87
C GLN A 90 -3.84 3.87 -14.94
N VAL A 91 -3.37 3.28 -16.04
CA VAL A 91 -1.93 3.17 -16.31
C VAL A 91 -1.39 4.51 -16.78
N VAL A 92 -0.42 5.05 -16.06
CA VAL A 92 0.30 6.30 -16.41
C VAL A 92 1.64 5.99 -17.05
N ASP A 93 2.38 5.04 -16.48
CA ASP A 93 3.67 4.58 -17.02
C ASP A 93 3.53 3.13 -17.53
N PRO A 94 3.16 2.95 -18.81
CA PRO A 94 2.97 1.62 -19.37
C PRO A 94 4.27 0.85 -19.52
N ALA A 95 5.41 1.53 -19.70
CA ALA A 95 6.70 0.85 -19.89
C ALA A 95 7.13 0.16 -18.59
N ARG A 96 7.01 0.84 -17.46
CA ARG A 96 7.30 0.28 -16.13
C ARG A 96 6.37 -0.88 -15.78
N VAL A 97 5.06 -0.68 -15.94
CA VAL A 97 4.04 -1.70 -15.63
C VAL A 97 4.26 -3.01 -16.39
N VAL A 98 4.77 -2.94 -17.63
CA VAL A 98 4.97 -4.10 -18.50
C VAL A 98 6.35 -4.72 -18.36
N LEU A 99 7.40 -3.90 -18.25
CA LEU A 99 8.78 -4.38 -18.35
C LEU A 99 9.46 -4.59 -17.00
N GLU A 100 9.05 -3.84 -15.96
CA GLU A 100 9.69 -3.89 -14.65
C GLU A 100 8.91 -4.76 -13.65
N ILE A 101 7.59 -4.86 -13.80
CA ILE A 101 6.71 -5.53 -12.84
C ILE A 101 6.12 -6.81 -13.44
N SER A 102 6.31 -7.95 -12.75
CA SER A 102 5.80 -9.24 -13.24
C SER A 102 4.28 -9.38 -13.10
N ASP A 103 3.71 -8.99 -11.95
CA ASP A 103 2.26 -8.96 -11.73
C ASP A 103 1.83 -7.59 -11.18
N PRO A 104 1.43 -6.67 -12.08
CA PRO A 104 1.20 -5.30 -11.70
C PRO A 104 -0.10 -5.09 -10.93
N ILE A 105 -1.12 -5.91 -11.16
CA ILE A 105 -2.41 -5.77 -10.43
C ILE A 105 -2.26 -6.29 -9.00
N THR A 106 -1.54 -7.39 -8.81
CA THR A 106 -1.25 -7.89 -7.46
C THR A 106 -0.34 -6.93 -6.70
N ALA A 107 0.70 -6.39 -7.35
CA ALA A 107 1.57 -5.37 -6.73
C ALA A 107 0.77 -4.14 -6.29
N LEU A 108 -0.10 -3.61 -7.16
CA LEU A 108 -0.99 -2.49 -6.82
C LEU A 108 -1.93 -2.85 -5.65
N THR A 109 -2.49 -4.05 -5.64
CA THR A 109 -3.40 -4.51 -4.58
C THR A 109 -2.68 -4.59 -3.24
N SER A 110 -1.45 -5.13 -3.20
CA SER A 110 -0.64 -5.21 -1.99
C SER A 110 -0.30 -3.81 -1.45
N GLU A 111 0.16 -2.90 -2.32
CA GLU A 111 0.50 -1.53 -1.92
C GLU A 111 -0.73 -0.79 -1.35
N ILE A 112 -1.91 -0.98 -1.94
CA ILE A 112 -3.15 -0.40 -1.43
C ILE A 112 -3.52 -1.03 -0.07
N LYS A 113 -3.39 -2.35 0.07
CA LYS A 113 -3.66 -3.03 1.35
C LYS A 113 -2.72 -2.58 2.46
N ASP A 114 -1.44 -2.40 2.17
CA ASP A 114 -0.45 -1.96 3.16
C ASP A 114 -0.79 -0.54 3.67
N ASN A 115 -1.02 0.40 2.75
CA ASN A 115 -1.41 1.76 3.10
C ASN A 115 -2.76 1.82 3.81
N LEU A 116 -3.72 0.98 3.40
CA LEU A 116 -5.01 0.84 4.09
C LEU A 116 -4.82 0.34 5.53
N GLY A 117 -3.94 -0.64 5.75
CA GLY A 117 -3.62 -1.16 7.07
C GLY A 117 -3.04 -0.08 7.98
N VAL A 118 -2.12 0.74 7.46
CA VAL A 118 -1.57 1.87 8.20
C VAL A 118 -2.67 2.90 8.53
N ALA A 119 -3.52 3.25 7.56
CA ALA A 119 -4.61 4.20 7.77
C ALA A 119 -5.60 3.74 8.85
N ILE A 120 -6.00 2.47 8.82
CA ILE A 120 -6.94 1.89 9.79
C ILE A 120 -6.27 1.79 11.17
N GLY A 121 -5.01 1.39 11.23
CA GLY A 121 -4.26 1.22 12.49
C GLY A 121 -4.11 2.51 13.30
N GLN A 122 -4.21 3.68 12.66
CA GLN A 122 -4.14 4.97 13.35
C GLN A 122 -5.49 5.44 13.91
N LEU A 123 -6.61 4.84 13.49
CA LEU A 123 -7.96 5.28 13.83
C LEU A 123 -8.59 4.41 14.93
N SER A 124 -9.31 5.03 15.86
CA SER A 124 -10.17 4.31 16.81
C SER A 124 -11.41 3.76 16.12
N VAL A 125 -12.09 2.80 16.76
CA VAL A 125 -13.38 2.27 16.24
C VAL A 125 -14.42 3.38 16.11
N GLU A 126 -14.50 4.26 17.09
CA GLU A 126 -15.41 5.41 17.06
C GLU A 126 -15.10 6.34 15.88
N GLN A 127 -13.82 6.61 15.62
CA GLN A 127 -13.40 7.41 14.47
C GLN A 127 -13.70 6.71 13.14
N LEU A 128 -13.55 5.39 13.08
CA LEU A 128 -13.87 4.61 11.89
C LEU A 128 -15.37 4.61 11.58
N LEU A 129 -16.22 4.55 12.61
CA LEU A 129 -17.69 4.62 12.46
C LEU A 129 -18.16 6.00 11.99
N ASN A 130 -17.58 7.08 12.54
CA ASN A 130 -18.04 8.45 12.27
C ASN A 130 -17.38 9.09 11.05
N GLN A 131 -16.07 8.87 10.87
CA GLN A 131 -15.23 9.55 9.86
C GLN A 131 -14.34 8.60 9.06
N GLY A 132 -14.40 7.28 9.29
CA GLY A 132 -13.47 6.32 8.73
C GLY A 132 -13.40 6.36 7.20
N ARG A 133 -14.56 6.47 6.53
CA ARG A 133 -14.62 6.51 5.06
C ARG A 133 -13.85 7.69 4.48
N VAL A 134 -14.02 8.88 5.06
CA VAL A 134 -13.35 10.11 4.60
C VAL A 134 -11.86 10.07 4.96
N ARG A 135 -11.53 9.68 6.19
CA ARG A 135 -10.14 9.61 6.68
C ARG A 135 -9.30 8.61 5.89
N ILE A 136 -9.80 7.40 5.68
CA ILE A 136 -9.13 6.36 4.90
C ILE A 136 -8.94 6.82 3.46
N ARG A 137 -9.99 7.38 2.83
CA ARG A 137 -9.89 7.89 1.46
C ARG A 137 -8.82 8.96 1.35
N ASN A 138 -8.85 9.96 2.23
CA ASN A 138 -7.88 11.06 2.18
C ASN A 138 -6.45 10.55 2.42
N TYR A 139 -6.26 9.64 3.38
CA TYR A 139 -4.95 9.05 3.62
C TYR A 139 -4.38 8.34 2.38
N LEU A 140 -5.20 7.54 1.69
CA LEU A 140 -4.78 6.84 0.47
C LEU A 140 -4.48 7.84 -0.68
N LEU A 141 -5.25 8.93 -0.79
CA LEU A 141 -5.02 9.95 -1.82
C LEU A 141 -3.81 10.85 -1.52
N GLU A 142 -3.48 11.04 -0.24
CA GLU A 142 -2.28 11.76 0.21
C GLU A 142 -1.00 10.97 -0.08
N HIS A 143 -1.06 9.63 -0.08
CA HIS A 143 0.08 8.74 -0.35
C HIS A 143 0.11 8.22 -1.79
N THR A 144 -0.32 9.05 -2.75
CA THR A 144 -0.42 8.60 -4.16
C THR A 144 0.93 8.30 -4.82
N ASP A 145 2.02 8.85 -4.30
CA ASP A 145 3.38 8.66 -4.82
C ASP A 145 3.76 7.18 -4.92
N ALA A 146 3.34 6.35 -3.96
CA ALA A 146 3.63 4.92 -3.97
C ALA A 146 2.97 4.20 -5.17
N TYR A 147 1.74 4.58 -5.52
CA TYR A 147 1.03 4.01 -6.68
C TYR A 147 1.58 4.55 -7.99
N TYR A 148 1.94 5.84 -8.04
CA TYR A 148 2.61 6.44 -9.19
C TYR A 148 3.97 5.79 -9.46
N ALA A 149 4.71 5.43 -8.41
CA ALA A 149 5.97 4.71 -8.53
C ALA A 149 5.81 3.32 -9.17
N LEU A 150 4.64 2.68 -9.00
CA LEU A 150 4.27 1.45 -9.70
C LEU A 150 3.76 1.70 -11.13
N GLY A 151 3.55 2.95 -11.53
CA GLY A 151 3.04 3.35 -12.85
C GLY A 151 1.53 3.54 -12.92
N PHE A 152 0.85 3.66 -11.77
CA PHE A 152 -0.61 3.78 -11.67
C PHE A 152 -1.05 5.13 -11.10
N ASN A 153 -2.11 5.68 -11.68
CA ASN A 153 -2.92 6.70 -11.01
C ASN A 153 -4.19 6.05 -10.48
N ILE A 154 -4.61 6.43 -9.27
CA ILE A 154 -5.77 5.84 -8.61
C ILE A 154 -6.74 6.89 -8.06
N ASP A 155 -8.03 6.57 -8.07
CA ASP A 155 -9.06 7.19 -7.24
C ASP A 155 -9.73 6.10 -6.42
N VAL A 156 -9.97 6.38 -5.14
CA VAL A 156 -10.49 5.39 -4.18
C VAL A 156 -11.84 5.81 -3.65
N ARG A 157 -12.77 4.85 -3.64
CA ARG A 157 -14.06 4.96 -2.96
C ARG A 157 -14.20 3.87 -1.92
N VAL A 158 -14.36 4.26 -0.66
CA VAL A 158 -14.66 3.33 0.44
C VAL A 158 -16.14 2.97 0.37
N SER A 159 -16.43 1.72 0.05
CA SER A 159 -17.79 1.21 -0.10
C SER A 159 -18.42 0.97 1.27
N ASP A 160 -17.73 0.23 2.12
CA ASP A 160 -18.20 -0.09 3.45
C ASP A 160 -17.07 -0.38 4.44
N ILE A 161 -17.35 -0.15 5.72
CA ILE A 161 -16.49 -0.46 6.86
C ILE A 161 -17.36 -1.24 7.85
N SER A 162 -17.02 -2.49 8.08
CA SER A 162 -17.75 -3.36 8.99
C SER A 162 -16.81 -3.92 10.06
N PHE A 163 -17.38 -4.19 11.22
CA PHE A 163 -16.67 -4.77 12.35
C PHE A 163 -17.28 -6.15 12.56
N PRO A 164 -16.52 -7.25 12.34
CA PRO A 164 -17.05 -8.58 12.59
C PRO A 164 -17.51 -8.66 14.04
N GLN A 165 -18.74 -9.12 14.27
CA GLN A 165 -19.31 -9.31 15.60
C GLN A 165 -18.69 -10.54 16.27
N THR A 166 -17.41 -10.44 16.60
CA THR A 166 -16.74 -11.46 17.39
C THR A 166 -16.07 -10.75 18.55
N ARG A 167 -16.83 -10.65 19.64
CA ARG A 167 -16.38 -10.17 20.95
C ARG A 167 -15.41 -11.15 21.63
N GLY A 168 -14.70 -11.99 20.89
CA GLY A 168 -14.03 -13.17 21.42
C GLY A 168 -12.74 -13.53 20.69
N VAL A 169 -11.71 -13.75 21.49
CA VAL A 169 -10.46 -14.47 21.19
C VAL A 169 -9.29 -13.68 20.58
N ILE A 170 -8.92 -12.52 21.16
CA ILE A 170 -7.50 -12.08 21.18
C ILE A 170 -7.11 -11.64 22.60
N ARG A 171 -7.51 -12.44 23.60
CA ARG A 171 -6.95 -12.33 24.97
C ARG A 171 -6.87 -13.66 25.73
N GLN A 172 -7.20 -14.78 25.08
CA GLN A 172 -7.16 -16.10 25.72
C GLN A 172 -6.13 -17.06 25.12
N VAL A 173 -5.55 -16.82 23.94
CA VAL A 173 -4.59 -17.78 23.38
C VAL A 173 -3.20 -17.66 24.02
N GLU A 174 -2.74 -16.46 24.37
CA GLU A 174 -1.50 -16.31 25.17
C GLU A 174 -1.70 -16.71 26.65
N GLY A 175 -2.90 -16.47 27.20
CA GLY A 175 -3.20 -16.83 28.59
C GLY A 175 -3.51 -18.32 28.81
N MET A 176 -4.02 -19.03 27.79
CA MET A 176 -4.26 -20.48 27.86
C MET A 176 -2.99 -21.26 27.53
N SER A 177 -2.15 -20.80 26.58
CA SER A 177 -0.84 -21.41 26.35
C SER A 177 0.06 -21.24 27.56
N ALA A 178 0.20 -20.03 28.11
CA ALA A 178 1.03 -19.81 29.28
C ALA A 178 0.53 -20.55 30.54
N ARG A 179 -0.79 -20.72 30.71
CA ARG A 179 -1.34 -21.53 31.80
C ARG A 179 -1.16 -23.03 31.57
N GLN A 180 -1.35 -23.53 30.36
CA GLN A 180 -1.15 -24.95 30.05
C GLN A 180 0.33 -25.33 30.12
N GLU A 181 1.21 -24.44 29.70
CA GLU A 181 2.67 -24.61 29.78
C GLU A 181 3.14 -24.54 31.24
N ALA A 182 2.62 -23.60 32.04
CA ALA A 182 2.89 -23.56 33.47
C ALA A 182 2.30 -24.77 34.24
N GLU A 183 1.11 -25.26 33.85
CA GLU A 183 0.52 -26.48 34.44
C GLU A 183 1.30 -27.74 34.03
N TYR A 184 1.78 -27.81 32.79
CA TYR A 184 2.61 -28.90 32.30
C TYR A 184 3.99 -28.90 32.97
N GLU A 185 4.64 -27.74 33.07
CA GLU A 185 5.91 -27.58 33.80
C GLU A 185 5.77 -27.87 35.28
N ALA A 186 4.71 -27.37 35.94
CA ALA A 186 4.42 -27.68 37.34
C ALA A 186 4.13 -29.17 37.55
N GLY A 187 3.44 -29.81 36.61
CA GLY A 187 3.21 -31.26 36.60
C GLY A 187 4.52 -32.05 36.46
N LEU A 188 5.39 -31.64 35.53
CA LEU A 188 6.70 -32.25 35.34
C LEU A 188 7.57 -32.10 36.61
N GLN A 189 7.56 -30.91 37.21
CA GLN A 189 8.33 -30.61 38.42
C GLN A 189 7.79 -31.38 39.65
N MET A 190 6.47 -31.53 39.79
CA MET A 190 5.87 -32.39 40.83
C MET A 190 6.22 -33.86 40.62
N GLN A 191 6.25 -34.34 39.38
CA GLN A 191 6.60 -35.72 39.07
C GLN A 191 8.09 -36.02 39.35
N ILE A 192 8.98 -35.06 39.05
CA ILE A 192 10.40 -35.12 39.43
C ILE A 192 10.55 -35.08 40.96
N ALA A 193 9.78 -34.24 41.66
CA ALA A 193 9.80 -34.16 43.12
C ALA A 193 9.27 -35.44 43.80
N GLN A 194 8.29 -36.12 43.19
CA GLN A 194 7.78 -37.41 43.65
C GLN A 194 8.75 -38.57 43.36
N ALA A 195 9.46 -38.53 42.23
CA ALA A 195 10.47 -39.52 41.87
C ALA A 195 11.78 -39.41 42.70
N GLY A 196 11.92 -38.37 43.52
CA GLY A 196 13.12 -38.05 44.30
C GLY A 196 13.03 -38.30 45.81
N ARG A 197 12.14 -39.17 46.31
CA ARG A 197 12.14 -39.58 47.74
C ARG A 197 12.66 -41.02 47.92
N PRO A 198 13.90 -41.21 48.39
CA PRO A 198 14.29 -42.49 48.97
C PRO A 198 13.65 -42.64 50.36
N ASP A 199 12.81 -43.65 50.51
CA ASP A 199 12.32 -44.13 51.80
C ASP A 199 13.46 -44.92 52.47
N ILE A 200 14.05 -44.36 53.53
CA ILE A 200 15.01 -45.05 54.38
C ILE A 200 14.29 -45.44 55.67
N GLN A 201 13.90 -46.72 55.79
CA GLN A 201 13.64 -47.36 57.07
C GLN A 201 14.78 -48.37 57.36
N PRO A 202 15.47 -48.30 58.51
CA PRO A 202 16.58 -49.18 58.87
C PRO A 202 16.11 -50.59 59.35
N PRO A 203 17.04 -51.58 59.44
CA PRO A 203 16.82 -52.96 58.98
C PRO A 203 16.76 -54.02 60.09
N VAL A 204 16.16 -55.21 59.83
CA VAL A 204 16.52 -56.50 60.45
C VAL A 204 16.11 -57.64 59.48
N GLN A 205 17.03 -58.34 58.78
CA GLN A 205 17.72 -59.60 59.14
C GLN A 205 16.75 -60.79 59.39
N GLN A 206 16.85 -61.93 58.68
CA GLN A 206 17.85 -62.99 58.90
C GLN A 206 18.00 -63.92 57.67
N VAL A 207 19.22 -64.15 57.15
CA VAL A 207 20.20 -65.23 57.45
C VAL A 207 20.09 -66.43 56.49
N ASN A 208 21.16 -66.72 55.75
CA ASN A 208 21.80 -68.05 55.79
C ASN A 208 23.25 -68.06 55.26
N ILE A 209 24.17 -68.25 56.21
CA ILE A 209 25.32 -69.19 56.25
C ILE A 209 26.27 -69.30 55.02
N ILE A 210 27.37 -68.53 55.09
CA ILE A 210 28.81 -68.91 55.17
C ILE A 210 29.28 -70.16 54.38
N SER A 211 30.26 -69.99 53.47
CA SER A 211 31.70 -70.24 53.76
C SER A 211 32.61 -70.11 52.52
N GLY A 212 33.82 -69.53 52.68
CA GLY A 212 35.00 -69.93 51.90
C GLY A 212 35.78 -68.87 51.12
N ASN A 213 36.67 -68.16 51.83
CA ASN A 213 37.92 -67.42 51.50
C ASN A 213 38.42 -67.08 50.08
N ASP A 214 38.85 -65.81 50.03
CA ASP A 214 40.07 -65.16 49.51
C ASP A 214 40.44 -65.16 48.01
N SER A 215 40.49 -63.94 47.45
CA SER A 215 41.75 -63.36 46.94
C SER A 215 41.65 -61.84 46.91
N ASP A 216 42.72 -61.21 47.42
CA ASP A 216 42.89 -59.77 47.63
C ASP A 216 43.05 -58.93 46.35
N LEU A 217 42.91 -57.62 46.61
CA LEU A 217 43.40 -56.45 45.89
C LEU A 217 42.35 -55.74 45.01
N ASP A 218 41.83 -54.62 45.51
CA ASP A 218 41.63 -53.46 44.64
C ASP A 218 41.84 -52.14 45.39
N ASP A 219 42.41 -51.21 44.62
CA ASP A 219 43.12 -50.02 45.03
C ASP A 219 42.22 -48.78 44.93
N THR A 220 42.57 -47.78 45.73
CA THR A 220 41.86 -46.51 45.89
C THR A 220 42.02 -45.56 44.71
N LEU A 221 40.90 -44.89 44.38
CA LEU A 221 40.74 -43.46 44.08
C LEU A 221 41.97 -42.69 43.53
N GLN A 222 41.87 -42.13 42.32
CA GLN A 222 41.59 -40.70 42.07
C GLN A 222 41.99 -40.26 40.64
N ASP A 223 41.21 -39.27 40.18
CA ASP A 223 41.55 -38.21 39.22
C ASP A 223 42.04 -38.53 37.81
N GLY A 224 41.43 -37.84 36.83
CA GLY A 224 41.83 -37.94 35.44
C GLY A 224 41.02 -37.07 34.51
N SER A 225 41.41 -35.81 34.44
CA SER A 225 41.10 -34.85 33.36
C SER A 225 41.43 -35.37 31.94
N PHE A 226 40.76 -34.74 30.95
CA PHE A 226 41.12 -34.57 29.53
C PHE A 226 40.64 -35.59 28.46
N ALA A 227 39.98 -34.99 27.45
CA ALA A 227 40.30 -35.04 26.02
C ALA A 227 39.54 -36.01 25.08
N LEU A 228 38.91 -35.38 24.06
CA LEU A 228 38.79 -35.78 22.64
C LEU A 228 37.83 -36.95 22.36
N LYS A 229 37.10 -37.09 21.25
CA LYS A 229 37.01 -36.48 19.90
C LYS A 229 35.65 -37.00 19.37
N GLN A 230 34.77 -36.15 18.84
CA GLN A 230 34.61 -35.91 17.41
C GLN A 230 34.21 -37.15 16.58
N GLU A 231 32.93 -37.21 16.19
CA GLU A 231 32.37 -37.78 14.94
C GLU A 231 30.86 -37.46 14.94
N LEU A 232 30.35 -36.34 14.40
CA LEU A 232 30.17 -35.99 12.98
C LEU A 232 29.49 -37.08 12.14
N THR A 233 28.16 -37.13 12.20
CA THR A 233 27.32 -37.63 11.10
C THR A 233 26.21 -36.62 10.74
N SER A 234 26.60 -35.70 9.87
CA SER A 234 25.85 -35.13 8.74
C SER A 234 24.31 -35.06 8.83
N ALA A 235 23.79 -33.94 9.34
CA ALA A 235 22.53 -33.37 8.90
C ALA A 235 22.82 -32.17 8.00
N LYS A 236 22.55 -32.34 6.71
CA LYS A 236 22.76 -31.37 5.63
C LYS A 236 21.93 -30.10 5.89
N ALA A 237 22.58 -29.04 6.35
CA ALA A 237 21.98 -27.72 6.47
C ALA A 237 21.59 -27.16 5.09
N LEU A 238 20.36 -26.66 4.97
CA LEU A 238 19.96 -25.86 3.81
C LEU A 238 20.81 -24.57 3.77
N PRO A 239 21.16 -24.06 2.58
CA PRO A 239 21.90 -22.82 2.46
C PRO A 239 21.05 -21.66 2.99
N THR A 240 21.55 -20.98 4.02
CA THR A 240 21.00 -19.71 4.51
C THR A 240 21.18 -18.66 3.41
N GLN A 241 20.11 -18.36 2.67
CA GLN A 241 20.10 -17.16 1.84
C GLN A 241 20.15 -15.95 2.77
N SER A 242 21.24 -15.18 2.67
CA SER A 242 21.26 -13.83 3.22
C SER A 242 20.12 -13.04 2.58
N PRO A 243 19.28 -12.30 3.33
CA PRO A 243 18.30 -11.43 2.71
C PRO A 243 19.08 -10.46 1.82
N MET A 244 18.80 -10.49 0.51
CA MET A 244 19.26 -9.45 -0.40
C MET A 244 18.66 -8.14 0.12
N GLY A 245 19.48 -7.32 0.78
CA GLY A 245 19.12 -5.95 1.08
C GLY A 245 18.84 -5.26 -0.24
N LEU A 246 17.61 -4.82 -0.44
CA LEU A 246 17.26 -3.91 -1.53
C LEU A 246 18.24 -2.74 -1.44
N ALA A 247 18.94 -2.46 -2.55
CA ALA A 247 19.79 -1.29 -2.62
C ALA A 247 18.93 -0.06 -2.24
N PRO A 248 19.43 0.86 -1.40
CA PRO A 248 18.70 2.08 -1.10
C PRO A 248 18.46 2.80 -2.43
N THR A 249 17.20 2.88 -2.84
CA THR A 249 16.79 3.73 -3.96
C THR A 249 17.19 5.14 -3.60
N LEU A 250 18.22 5.66 -4.26
CA LEU A 250 18.47 7.08 -4.29
C LEU A 250 17.23 7.71 -4.94
N LEU A 251 16.34 8.24 -4.11
CA LEU A 251 15.30 9.18 -4.53
C LEU A 251 16.04 10.33 -5.21
N LEU A 252 16.06 10.32 -6.54
CA LEU A 252 16.33 11.54 -7.28
C LEU A 252 15.25 12.53 -6.85
N PRO A 253 15.61 13.70 -6.28
CA PRO A 253 14.61 14.72 -5.98
C PRO A 253 13.89 15.06 -7.29
N ASN A 254 12.59 14.77 -7.33
CA ASN A 254 11.71 15.14 -8.42
C ASN A 254 11.71 16.67 -8.50
N PRO A 255 12.11 17.29 -9.62
CA PRO A 255 12.25 18.73 -9.67
C PRO A 255 10.87 19.38 -9.57
N GLU A 256 10.68 20.17 -8.51
CA GLU A 256 10.04 21.48 -8.62
C GLU A 256 8.65 21.53 -9.28
N ARG A 257 7.69 20.68 -8.86
CA ARG A 257 6.28 20.91 -9.22
C ARG A 257 5.64 21.87 -8.23
N VAL A 258 5.24 23.04 -8.73
CA VAL A 258 4.38 23.96 -8.01
C VAL A 258 3.06 23.25 -7.68
N ILE A 259 2.78 23.02 -6.38
CA ILE A 259 1.56 22.34 -5.93
C ILE A 259 0.56 23.40 -5.44
N ALA A 260 -0.53 23.59 -6.18
CA ALA A 260 -1.66 24.38 -5.70
C ALA A 260 -2.61 23.54 -4.86
N ARG A 261 -3.05 24.08 -3.73
CA ARG A 261 -4.01 23.45 -2.81
C ARG A 261 -5.07 24.43 -2.34
N LEU A 262 -6.24 23.93 -2.00
CA LEU A 262 -7.28 24.64 -1.27
C LEU A 262 -7.30 24.11 0.16
N VAL A 263 -7.15 25.00 1.15
CA VAL A 263 -7.17 24.67 2.58
C VAL A 263 -8.43 25.27 3.21
N ASN A 264 -9.31 24.43 3.72
CA ASN A 264 -10.51 24.86 4.41
C ASN A 264 -10.13 25.59 5.70
N ARG A 265 -10.65 26.81 5.90
CA ARG A 265 -10.28 27.64 7.06
C ARG A 265 -10.83 27.14 8.39
N LEU A 266 -11.94 26.40 8.37
CA LEU A 266 -12.60 25.90 9.58
C LEU A 266 -12.12 24.50 9.95
N SER A 267 -12.10 23.59 8.98
CA SER A 267 -11.74 22.18 9.24
C SER A 267 -10.23 21.90 9.13
N GLY A 268 -9.46 22.79 8.49
CA GLY A 268 -8.06 22.56 8.16
C GLY A 268 -7.86 21.53 7.04
N ALA A 269 -8.93 20.99 6.45
CA ALA A 269 -8.83 20.03 5.36
C ALA A 269 -8.18 20.67 4.13
N SER A 270 -7.14 20.06 3.59
CA SER A 270 -6.49 20.51 2.37
C SER A 270 -6.78 19.57 1.21
N ILE A 271 -7.06 20.12 0.02
CA ILE A 271 -7.20 19.37 -1.21
C ILE A 271 -6.27 19.93 -2.27
N VAL A 272 -5.55 19.05 -2.97
CA VAL A 272 -4.64 19.45 -4.04
C VAL A 272 -5.43 19.65 -5.34
N ILE A 273 -5.11 20.71 -6.06
CA ILE A 273 -5.64 20.96 -7.40
C ILE A 273 -4.74 20.24 -8.40
N SER A 274 -5.05 18.98 -8.68
CA SER A 274 -4.23 18.09 -9.53
C SER A 274 -4.72 17.98 -10.98
N ILE A 275 -5.91 18.50 -11.29
CA ILE A 275 -6.52 18.43 -12.62
C ILE A 275 -7.12 19.77 -13.04
N THR A 276 -7.29 19.98 -14.35
CA THR A 276 -7.95 21.16 -14.93
C THR A 276 -8.97 20.72 -15.99
N PRO A 277 -10.25 21.14 -15.93
CA PRO A 277 -10.85 21.97 -14.88
C PRO A 277 -11.08 21.20 -13.57
N PHE A 278 -10.73 21.80 -12.43
CA PHE A 278 -11.07 21.30 -11.11
C PHE A 278 -12.45 21.84 -10.70
N THR A 279 -13.44 20.97 -10.59
CA THR A 279 -14.84 21.36 -10.35
C THR A 279 -15.22 21.36 -8.87
N ILE A 280 -16.06 22.32 -8.49
CA ILE A 280 -16.51 22.54 -7.11
C ILE A 280 -18.03 22.63 -7.11
N GLY A 281 -18.70 21.89 -6.23
CA GLY A 281 -20.16 21.93 -6.13
C GLY A 281 -20.74 20.88 -5.19
N ARG A 282 -22.06 20.86 -5.06
CA ARG A 282 -22.78 19.92 -4.16
C ARG A 282 -22.92 18.52 -4.72
N GLU A 283 -22.87 18.35 -6.05
CA GLU A 283 -22.97 17.01 -6.64
C GLU A 283 -21.70 16.20 -6.44
N ALA A 284 -21.87 14.88 -6.26
CA ALA A 284 -20.79 13.92 -6.03
C ALA A 284 -19.86 13.68 -7.24
N ASN A 285 -20.14 14.32 -8.38
CA ASN A 285 -19.31 14.31 -9.59
C ASN A 285 -18.27 15.45 -9.60
N ASN A 286 -18.33 16.39 -8.65
CA ASN A 286 -17.34 17.45 -8.53
C ASN A 286 -16.06 16.95 -7.87
N ASN A 287 -14.92 17.56 -8.19
CA ASN A 287 -13.64 17.24 -7.54
C ASN A 287 -13.64 17.66 -6.06
N LEU A 288 -14.18 18.83 -5.77
CA LEU A 288 -14.49 19.28 -4.41
C LEU A 288 -16.00 19.24 -4.20
N VAL A 289 -16.44 18.19 -3.51
CA VAL A 289 -17.84 18.02 -3.13
C VAL A 289 -18.12 18.78 -1.84
N LEU A 290 -18.99 19.77 -1.91
CA LEU A 290 -19.42 20.58 -0.77
C LEU A 290 -20.83 20.15 -0.35
N GLU A 291 -20.94 19.45 0.78
CA GLU A 291 -22.22 19.00 1.36
C GLU A 291 -23.00 20.16 2.02
N ASP A 292 -23.26 21.21 1.26
CA ASP A 292 -23.93 22.42 1.72
C ASP A 292 -25.17 22.68 0.86
N PRO A 293 -26.39 22.71 1.41
CA PRO A 293 -27.62 23.01 0.66
C PRO A 293 -27.58 24.35 -0.11
N LEU A 294 -26.78 25.32 0.36
CA LEU A 294 -26.56 26.60 -0.32
C LEU A 294 -25.59 26.49 -1.51
N CYS A 295 -24.99 25.33 -1.72
CA CYS A 295 -24.20 25.03 -2.90
C CYS A 295 -25.03 24.51 -4.06
N SER A 296 -24.90 25.21 -5.19
CA SER A 296 -25.30 24.72 -6.49
C SER A 296 -24.61 23.39 -6.81
N ARG A 297 -25.30 22.58 -7.62
CA ARG A 297 -24.85 21.26 -8.06
C ARG A 297 -23.45 21.31 -8.68
N ASN A 298 -23.26 22.21 -9.63
CA ASN A 298 -21.98 22.66 -10.14
C ASN A 298 -21.91 24.16 -9.79
N HIS A 299 -20.95 24.56 -8.95
CA HIS A 299 -20.91 25.90 -8.37
C HIS A 299 -19.81 26.74 -8.99
N ALA A 300 -18.58 26.22 -8.98
CA ALA A 300 -17.43 26.89 -9.57
C ALA A 300 -16.47 25.86 -10.16
N LYS A 301 -15.50 26.34 -10.93
CA LYS A 301 -14.39 25.54 -11.42
C LYS A 301 -13.10 26.36 -11.39
N ILE A 302 -11.98 25.69 -11.16
CA ILE A 302 -10.65 26.26 -11.28
C ILE A 302 -10.00 25.70 -12.53
N ILE A 303 -9.47 26.58 -13.38
CA ILE A 303 -8.71 26.23 -14.57
C ILE A 303 -7.24 26.58 -14.30
N GLN A 304 -6.37 25.63 -14.57
CA GLN A 304 -4.94 25.82 -14.61
C GLN A 304 -4.53 26.14 -16.05
N ASP A 305 -3.75 27.20 -16.22
CA ASP A 305 -3.17 27.66 -17.48
C ASP A 305 -1.65 27.86 -17.31
N THR A 306 -0.90 27.85 -18.41
CA THR A 306 0.55 28.09 -18.39
C THR A 306 0.84 29.39 -19.12
N ASP A 307 1.59 30.29 -18.51
CA ASP A 307 1.97 31.53 -19.19
C ASP A 307 3.11 31.34 -20.20
N ALA A 308 3.41 32.40 -20.96
CA ALA A 308 4.45 32.38 -21.98
C ALA A 308 5.87 32.10 -21.43
N GLU A 309 6.06 32.23 -20.12
CA GLU A 309 7.31 31.99 -19.40
C GLU A 309 7.36 30.58 -18.78
N GLY A 310 6.28 29.80 -18.89
CA GLY A 310 6.17 28.44 -18.37
C GLY A 310 5.63 28.34 -16.94
N ASN A 311 5.21 29.45 -16.33
CA ASN A 311 4.68 29.45 -14.96
C ASN A 311 3.19 29.08 -14.94
N LEU A 312 2.81 28.30 -13.94
CA LEU A 312 1.42 27.89 -13.73
C LEU A 312 0.58 29.02 -13.15
N ARG A 313 -0.57 29.29 -13.78
CA ARG A 313 -1.56 30.27 -13.32
C ARG A 313 -2.89 29.58 -13.09
N TYR A 314 -3.60 30.02 -12.06
CA TYR A 314 -4.90 29.47 -11.68
C TYR A 314 -5.99 30.52 -11.85
N GLN A 315 -7.12 30.12 -12.42
CA GLN A 315 -8.26 30.98 -12.66
C GLN A 315 -9.52 30.33 -12.10
N LEU A 316 -10.23 31.02 -11.22
CA LEU A 316 -11.52 30.62 -10.67
C LEU A 316 -12.65 31.17 -11.54
N ILE A 317 -13.61 30.31 -11.89
CA ILE A 317 -14.79 30.67 -12.68
C ILE A 317 -16.03 30.19 -11.94
N ASP A 318 -16.93 31.10 -11.59
CA ASP A 318 -18.28 30.76 -11.17
C ASP A 318 -19.07 30.25 -12.39
N VAL A 319 -19.68 29.06 -12.32
CA VAL A 319 -20.42 28.46 -13.44
C VAL A 319 -21.90 28.84 -13.47
N GLY A 320 -22.30 29.92 -12.80
CA GLY A 320 -23.68 30.38 -12.71
C GLY A 320 -24.36 29.89 -11.44
N SER A 321 -23.64 29.90 -10.34
CA SER A 321 -24.12 29.49 -9.02
C SER A 321 -25.25 30.38 -8.51
N SER A 322 -26.12 29.83 -7.66
CA SER A 322 -27.30 30.54 -7.15
C SER A 322 -26.95 31.57 -6.06
N ASN A 323 -25.89 31.31 -5.29
CA ASN A 323 -25.46 32.15 -4.18
C ASN A 323 -24.16 32.91 -4.46
N GLY A 324 -23.56 32.72 -5.63
CA GLY A 324 -22.33 33.38 -6.04
C GLY A 324 -21.06 32.79 -5.41
N THR A 325 -19.95 32.96 -6.11
CA THR A 325 -18.60 32.68 -5.61
C THR A 325 -17.89 33.98 -5.25
N PHE A 326 -17.24 34.04 -4.08
CA PHE A 326 -16.52 35.22 -3.62
C PHE A 326 -15.02 34.96 -3.49
N VAL A 327 -14.20 35.96 -3.79
CA VAL A 327 -12.76 35.98 -3.47
C VAL A 327 -12.49 37.19 -2.59
N GLY A 328 -12.11 36.96 -1.33
CA GLY A 328 -12.14 37.95 -0.28
C GLY A 328 -13.55 38.52 -0.10
N GLU A 329 -13.67 39.84 -0.24
CA GLU A 329 -14.95 40.57 -0.20
C GLU A 329 -15.62 40.72 -1.58
N GLN A 330 -14.94 40.32 -2.66
CA GLN A 330 -15.42 40.52 -4.02
C GLN A 330 -16.29 39.35 -4.51
N LEU A 331 -17.51 39.64 -4.92
CA LEU A 331 -18.36 38.69 -5.67
C LEU A 331 -17.86 38.57 -7.11
N LEU A 332 -17.66 37.34 -7.58
CA LEU A 332 -17.28 37.07 -8.97
C LEU A 332 -18.49 37.15 -9.90
N ALA A 333 -18.28 37.68 -11.10
CA ALA A 333 -19.28 37.61 -12.16
C ALA A 333 -19.38 36.19 -12.73
N ALA A 334 -20.61 35.72 -12.94
CA ALA A 334 -20.84 34.39 -13.51
C ALA A 334 -20.15 34.23 -14.89
N HIS A 335 -19.53 33.08 -15.11
CA HIS A 335 -18.79 32.69 -16.30
C HIS A 335 -17.57 33.56 -16.65
N GLN A 336 -17.14 34.46 -15.77
CA GLN A 336 -15.94 35.26 -15.96
C GLN A 336 -14.76 34.66 -15.19
N PRO A 337 -13.60 34.45 -15.81
CA PRO A 337 -12.41 34.00 -15.10
C PRO A 337 -11.85 35.08 -14.20
N PHE A 338 -11.61 34.71 -12.95
CA PHE A 338 -10.89 35.51 -11.96
C PHE A 338 -9.54 34.86 -11.67
N ARG A 339 -8.45 35.63 -11.80
CA ARG A 339 -7.10 35.11 -11.55
C ARG A 339 -6.87 34.96 -10.04
N LEU A 340 -6.54 33.75 -9.61
CA LEU A 340 -6.18 33.46 -8.22
C LEU A 340 -4.69 33.75 -7.98
N SER A 341 -4.41 34.33 -6.81
CA SER A 341 -3.08 34.56 -6.26
C SER A 341 -2.92 33.72 -4.98
N SER A 342 -1.69 33.28 -4.68
CA SER A 342 -1.42 32.54 -3.45
C SER A 342 -1.91 33.33 -2.23
N GLU A 343 -2.51 32.62 -1.28
CA GLU A 343 -3.19 33.11 -0.07
C GLU A 343 -4.58 33.75 -0.26
N ASP A 344 -5.13 33.76 -1.47
CA ASP A 344 -6.51 34.22 -1.72
C ASP A 344 -7.54 33.39 -0.94
N ILE A 345 -8.52 34.07 -0.33
CA ILE A 345 -9.62 33.42 0.38
C ILE A 345 -10.81 33.31 -0.56
N ILE A 346 -11.19 32.09 -0.90
CA ILE A 346 -12.32 31.77 -1.75
C ILE A 346 -13.48 31.35 -0.86
N ARG A 347 -14.57 32.12 -0.86
CA ARG A 347 -15.80 31.76 -0.15
C ARG A 347 -16.82 31.21 -1.15
N ILE A 348 -17.18 29.95 -0.94
CA ILE A 348 -18.18 29.23 -1.72
C ILE A 348 -19.20 28.68 -0.72
N CYS A 349 -20.45 29.10 -0.86
CA CYS A 349 -21.53 28.66 0.02
C CYS A 349 -21.23 29.11 1.47
N THR A 350 -21.32 28.23 2.47
CA THR A 350 -20.93 28.54 3.87
C THR A 350 -19.44 28.32 4.15
N GLN A 351 -18.67 27.83 3.17
CA GLN A 351 -17.29 27.42 3.39
C GLN A 351 -16.29 28.42 2.83
N GLU A 352 -15.20 28.60 3.57
CA GLU A 352 -14.06 29.42 3.16
C GLU A 352 -12.82 28.56 2.95
N TRP A 353 -12.21 28.72 1.78
CA TRP A 353 -11.06 27.98 1.33
C TRP A 353 -9.92 28.94 1.01
N ARG A 354 -8.77 28.75 1.65
CA ARG A 354 -7.54 29.48 1.32
C ARG A 354 -6.86 28.77 0.16
N PHE A 355 -6.63 29.48 -0.92
CA PHE A 355 -5.83 29.00 -2.04
C PHE A 355 -4.35 29.20 -1.71
N GLN A 356 -3.55 28.14 -1.82
CA GLN A 356 -2.12 28.21 -1.55
C GLN A 356 -1.38 27.58 -2.72
N VAL A 357 -0.36 28.29 -3.20
CA VAL A 357 0.58 27.81 -4.20
C VAL A 357 1.90 27.61 -3.49
N THR A 358 2.34 26.36 -3.35
CA THR A 358 3.69 26.05 -2.89
C THR A 358 4.58 26.05 -4.12
N GLU A 359 5.29 27.16 -4.33
CA GLU A 359 6.49 27.15 -5.16
C GLU A 359 7.54 26.28 -4.46
N PRO A 360 8.29 25.47 -5.20
CA PRO A 360 9.20 24.49 -4.64
C PRO A 360 10.40 25.09 -3.88
#